data_AF-R5GRY6-F1
#
_entry.id   AF-R5GRY6-F1
#
_cell.length_a   1.000
_cell.length_b   1.000
_cell.length_c   1.000
_cell.angle_alpha   90.00
_cell.angle_beta   90.00
_cell.angle_gamma   90.00
#
_symmetry.space_group_name_H-M   'P 1'
#
loop_
_entity.id
_entity.type
_entity.pdbx_description
1 polymer ?
#
loop_
_entity_poly.entity_id
_entity_poly.type
_entity_poly.pdbx_seq_one_letter_code
_entity_poly.pdbx_strand_id
1 'polypeptide(L)'
;MPTSKVTVRIPQITSLETAIRLYYERSELSTPDIRQLFGPLANDTVSRLKRKARELMNERGKLPGDATRVNTEIAYEAWGLDITKLEFRLNKLRTLGVRS
;
A
#
# COMPACT_ATOMS: atom_id res chain seq x y z
N MET A 1 13.95 17.51 -15.94
CA MET A 1 14.37 16.09 -16.01
C MET A 1 13.09 15.25 -16.09
N PRO A 2 12.84 14.47 -17.16
CA PRO A 2 11.75 13.51 -17.13
C PRO A 2 12.14 12.39 -16.18
N THR A 3 11.54 12.33 -14.99
CA THR A 3 11.70 11.20 -14.08
C THR A 3 11.01 10.00 -14.73
N SER A 4 11.77 9.05 -15.25
CA SER A 4 11.25 7.77 -15.76
C SER A 4 10.33 7.14 -14.72
N LYS A 5 9.08 6.80 -15.10
CA LYS A 5 8.11 6.15 -14.20
C LYS A 5 8.73 4.92 -13.54
N VAL A 6 8.62 4.83 -12.23
CA VAL A 6 9.27 3.76 -11.46
C VAL A 6 8.50 2.46 -11.58
N THR A 7 9.15 1.48 -12.21
CA THR A 7 8.69 0.10 -12.26
C THR A 7 9.20 -0.65 -11.04
N VAL A 8 8.28 -1.14 -10.21
CA VAL A 8 8.57 -2.01 -9.06
C VAL A 8 7.56 -3.14 -9.04
N ARG A 9 8.04 -4.38 -8.83
CA ARG A 9 7.18 -5.53 -8.58
C ARG A 9 6.47 -5.34 -7.24
N ILE A 10 5.14 -5.34 -7.26
CA ILE A 10 4.35 -5.23 -6.04
C ILE A 10 4.37 -6.59 -5.30
N PRO A 11 4.85 -6.65 -4.05
CA PRO A 11 4.78 -7.87 -3.25
C PRO A 11 3.33 -8.26 -2.93
N GLN A 12 3.10 -9.52 -2.56
CA GLN A 12 1.81 -9.95 -2.05
C GLN A 12 1.57 -9.38 -0.65
N ILE A 13 0.33 -9.04 -0.33
CA ILE A 13 -0.04 -8.64 1.04
C ILE A 13 0.06 -9.85 1.98
N THR A 14 0.43 -9.60 3.22
CA THR A 14 0.59 -10.65 4.26
C THR A 14 -0.75 -11.15 4.76
N SER A 15 -1.74 -10.27 4.88
CA SER A 15 -3.08 -10.58 5.36
C SER A 15 -4.08 -9.54 4.84
N LEU A 16 -5.28 -10.01 4.51
CA LEU A 16 -6.40 -9.14 4.16
C LEU A 16 -6.79 -8.24 5.34
N GLU A 17 -6.77 -8.77 6.56
CA GLU A 17 -7.14 -8.00 7.77
C GLU A 17 -6.13 -6.87 8.02
N THR A 18 -4.84 -7.16 7.91
CA THR A 18 -3.79 -6.16 8.06
C THR A 18 -3.91 -5.05 7.00
N ALA A 19 -4.16 -5.42 5.75
CA ALA A 19 -4.34 -4.44 4.67
C ALA A 19 -5.56 -3.54 4.95
N ILE A 20 -6.71 -4.12 5.23
CA ILE A 20 -7.94 -3.37 5.52
C ILE A 20 -7.74 -2.45 6.73
N ARG A 21 -7.18 -2.97 7.83
CA ARG A 21 -6.94 -2.20 9.05
C ARG A 21 -6.02 -1.00 8.78
N LEU A 22 -4.88 -1.21 8.11
CA LEU A 22 -3.95 -0.13 7.79
C LEU A 22 -4.59 0.95 6.91
N TYR A 23 -5.46 0.55 5.97
CA TYR A 23 -6.16 1.49 5.10
C TYR A 23 -7.03 2.47 5.90
N TYR A 24 -7.80 1.96 6.88
CA TYR A 24 -8.72 2.78 7.66
C TYR A 24 -8.08 3.50 8.85
N GLU A 25 -7.05 2.93 9.46
CA GLU A 25 -6.40 3.51 10.66
C GLU A 25 -5.35 4.59 10.33
N ARG A 26 -4.78 4.57 9.12
CA ARG A 26 -3.64 5.43 8.75
C ARG A 26 -3.98 6.28 7.55
N SER A 27 -3.88 7.60 7.69
CA SER A 27 -3.92 8.53 6.55
C SER A 27 -2.64 8.50 5.70
N GLU A 28 -1.51 8.12 6.31
CA GLU A 28 -0.22 7.95 5.65
C GLU A 28 0.53 6.72 6.16
N LEU A 29 1.29 6.08 5.26
CA LEU A 29 2.06 4.87 5.54
C LEU A 29 3.56 5.16 5.69
N SER A 30 4.11 4.66 6.79
CA SER A 30 5.55 4.67 7.10
C SER A 30 6.24 3.40 6.59
N THR A 31 7.57 3.30 6.76
CA THR A 31 8.32 2.07 6.43
C THR A 31 7.82 0.85 7.23
N PRO A 32 7.62 0.96 8.57
CA PRO A 32 7.00 -0.12 9.34
C PRO A 32 5.64 -0.57 8.80
N ASP A 33 4.75 0.36 8.43
CA ASP A 33 3.41 0.00 7.92
C ASP A 33 3.50 -0.78 6.59
N ILE A 34 4.40 -0.35 5.69
CA ILE A 34 4.65 -1.05 4.42
C ILE A 34 5.20 -2.46 4.65
N ARG A 35 6.08 -2.64 5.65
CA ARG A 35 6.56 -3.96 6.05
C ARG A 35 5.49 -4.80 6.73
N GLN A 36 4.56 -4.18 7.44
CA GLN A 36 3.42 -4.90 8.00
C GLN A 36 2.50 -5.39 6.87
N LEU A 37 2.27 -4.55 5.87
CA LEU A 37 1.42 -4.83 4.71
C LEU A 37 1.97 -5.95 3.82
N PHE A 38 3.27 -5.90 3.50
CA PHE A 38 3.89 -6.77 2.48
C PHE A 38 4.90 -7.79 3.04
N GLY A 39 5.15 -7.76 4.36
CA GLY A 39 6.09 -8.64 5.03
C GLY A 39 7.51 -8.07 5.12
N PRO A 40 8.50 -8.90 5.49
CA PRO A 40 9.88 -8.46 5.63
C PRO A 40 10.45 -8.04 4.28
N LEU A 41 10.59 -6.73 4.07
CA LEU A 41 11.14 -6.14 2.85
C LEU A 41 12.49 -5.46 3.10
N ALA A 42 13.41 -5.63 2.15
CA ALA A 42 14.64 -4.85 2.06
C ALA A 42 14.34 -3.35 1.91
N ASN A 43 15.26 -2.50 2.41
CA ASN A 43 15.10 -1.05 2.40
C ASN A 43 14.93 -0.47 0.98
N ASP A 44 15.64 -1.02 -0.01
CA ASP A 44 15.51 -0.60 -1.41
C ASP A 44 14.11 -0.89 -1.96
N THR A 45 13.55 -2.07 -1.70
CA THR A 45 12.18 -2.42 -2.12
C THR A 45 11.15 -1.47 -1.51
N VAL A 46 11.24 -1.19 -0.21
CA VAL A 46 10.35 -0.22 0.45
C VAL A 46 10.49 1.17 -0.18
N SER A 47 11.72 1.59 -0.48
CA SER A 47 12.00 2.90 -1.08
C SER A 47 11.37 3.01 -2.47
N ARG A 48 11.45 1.95 -3.29
CA ARG A 48 10.82 1.90 -4.61
C ARG A 48 9.29 1.90 -4.54
N LEU A 49 8.70 1.19 -3.58
CA LEU A 49 7.25 1.20 -3.35
C LEU A 49 6.75 2.61 -2.98
N LYS A 50 7.45 3.29 -2.06
CA LYS A 50 7.15 4.68 -1.70
C LYS A 50 7.31 5.62 -2.88
N ARG A 51 8.38 5.45 -3.66
CA ARG A 51 8.62 6.28 -4.86
C ARG A 51 7.50 6.13 -5.88
N LYS A 52 7.04 4.90 -6.15
CA LYS A 52 5.88 4.66 -7.02
C LYS A 52 4.61 5.35 -6.51
N ALA A 53 4.32 5.26 -5.22
CA ALA A 53 3.18 5.97 -4.62
C ALA A 53 3.34 7.49 -4.75
N ARG A 54 4.54 8.03 -4.52
CA ARG A 54 4.83 9.47 -4.63
C ARG A 54 4.69 10.02 -6.03
N GLU A 55 5.04 9.25 -7.06
CA GLU A 55 4.78 9.63 -8.45
C GLU A 55 3.29 9.89 -8.66
N LEU A 56 2.42 8.97 -8.20
CA LEU A 56 0.98 9.14 -8.30
C LEU A 56 0.46 10.28 -7.39
N MET A 57 1.07 10.49 -6.22
CA MET A 57 0.76 11.63 -5.35
C MET A 57 1.04 12.96 -6.05
N ASN A 58 2.20 13.08 -6.71
CA ASN A 58 2.59 14.26 -7.48
C ASN A 58 1.66 14.48 -8.68
N GLU A 59 1.32 13.41 -9.42
CA GLU A 59 0.34 13.46 -10.52
C GLU A 59 -1.03 13.98 -10.04
N ARG A 60 -1.38 13.76 -8.77
CA ARG A 60 -2.64 14.19 -8.14
C ARG A 60 -2.56 15.49 -7.33
N GLY A 61 -1.39 16.13 -7.29
CA GLY A 61 -1.18 17.33 -6.48
C GLY A 61 -1.33 17.12 -4.97
N LYS A 62 -1.24 15.88 -4.46
CA LYS A 62 -1.24 15.61 -3.02
C LYS A 62 0.20 15.59 -2.50
N LEU A 63 0.57 16.55 -1.68
CA LEU A 63 1.86 16.53 -0.99
C LEU A 63 1.80 15.60 0.23
N PRO A 64 2.88 14.84 0.53
CA PRO A 64 2.96 14.12 1.80
C PRO A 64 3.06 15.12 2.96
N GLY A 65 2.41 14.83 4.08
CA GLY A 65 2.61 15.55 5.34
C GLY A 65 4.00 15.32 5.94
N ASP A 66 4.64 14.20 5.58
CA ASP A 66 5.98 13.82 6.01
C ASP A 66 6.78 13.25 4.82
N ALA A 67 7.99 13.76 4.59
CA ALA A 67 8.90 13.33 3.51
C ALA A 67 9.28 11.84 3.59
N THR A 68 9.05 11.18 4.72
CA THR A 68 9.30 9.75 4.93
C THR A 68 8.07 8.87 4.69
N ARG A 69 6.88 9.46 4.51
CA ARG A 69 5.61 8.75 4.36
C ARG A 69 5.01 8.90 2.97
N VAL A 70 3.89 8.21 2.75
CA VAL A 70 3.07 8.28 1.54
C VAL A 70 1.59 8.22 1.93
N ASN A 71 0.74 8.96 1.22
CA ASN A 71 -0.70 8.93 1.46
C ASN A 71 -1.26 7.52 1.22
N THR A 72 -2.08 7.02 2.15
CA THR A 72 -2.56 5.63 2.14
C THR A 72 -3.40 5.29 0.92
N GLU A 73 -4.41 6.11 0.61
CA GLU A 73 -5.32 5.88 -0.53
C GLU A 73 -4.55 5.81 -1.85
N ILE A 74 -3.68 6.80 -2.07
CA ILE A 74 -2.87 6.88 -3.29
C ILE A 74 -1.85 5.73 -3.35
N ALA A 75 -1.26 5.35 -2.22
CA ALA A 75 -0.33 4.23 -2.16
C ALA A 75 -1.02 2.90 -2.53
N TYR A 76 -2.22 2.65 -1.99
CA TYR A 76 -3.01 1.47 -2.33
C TYR A 76 -3.32 1.41 -3.82
N GLU A 77 -3.76 2.52 -4.39
CA GLU A 77 -4.00 2.61 -5.83
C GLU A 77 -2.72 2.36 -6.65
N ALA A 78 -1.61 3.01 -6.29
CA ALA A 78 -0.34 2.84 -6.98
C ALA A 78 0.18 1.39 -6.94
N TRP A 79 -0.22 0.62 -5.93
CA TRP A 79 0.13 -0.79 -5.78
C TRP A 79 -0.97 -1.75 -6.29
N GLY A 80 -2.06 -1.23 -6.84
CA GLY A 80 -3.17 -2.04 -7.37
C GLY A 80 -4.01 -2.73 -6.29
N LEU A 81 -3.99 -2.19 -5.06
CA LEU A 81 -4.80 -2.66 -3.94
C LEU A 81 -6.13 -1.91 -3.93
N ASP A 82 -7.21 -2.62 -4.20
CA ASP A 82 -8.58 -2.10 -4.18
C ASP A 82 -9.23 -2.48 -2.85
N ILE A 83 -9.44 -1.50 -1.98
CA ILE A 83 -9.94 -1.72 -0.62
C ILE A 83 -11.28 -2.46 -0.63
N THR A 84 -12.22 -2.08 -1.49
CA THR A 84 -13.54 -2.70 -1.58
C THR A 84 -13.43 -4.16 -2.01
N LYS A 85 -12.50 -4.49 -2.91
CA LYS A 85 -12.22 -5.90 -3.25
C LYS A 85 -11.58 -6.67 -2.10
N LEU A 86 -10.69 -6.05 -1.32
CA LEU A 86 -10.07 -6.69 -0.16
C LEU A 86 -11.12 -7.02 0.90
N GLU A 87 -12.02 -6.08 1.21
CA GLU A 87 -13.13 -6.27 2.15
C GLU A 87 -14.06 -7.39 1.69
N PHE A 88 -14.46 -7.38 0.41
CA PHE A 88 -15.29 -8.43 -0.16
C PHE A 88 -14.64 -9.81 -0.02
N ARG A 89 -13.35 -9.93 -0.34
CA ARG A 89 -12.60 -11.19 -0.20
C ARG A 89 -12.54 -11.67 1.25
N LEU A 90 -12.26 -10.77 2.19
CA LEU A 90 -12.22 -11.12 3.61
C LEU A 90 -13.59 -11.61 4.11
N ASN A 91 -14.66 -10.90 3.77
CA ASN A 91 -16.01 -11.29 4.14
C ASN A 91 -16.40 -12.65 3.52
N LYS A 92 -16.01 -12.88 2.26
CA LYS A 92 -16.26 -14.15 1.58
C LYS A 92 -15.54 -15.31 2.28
N LEU A 93 -14.27 -15.14 2.66
CA LEU A 93 -13.52 -16.16 3.40
C LEU A 93 -14.17 -16.48 4.75
N ARG A 94 -14.60 -15.44 5.50
CA ARG A 94 -15.33 -15.60 6.76
C ARG A 94 -16.62 -16.38 6.58
N THR A 95 -17.39 -16.08 5.53
CA THR A 95 -18.64 -16.79 5.19
C THR A 95 -18.38 -18.26 4.85
N LEU A 96 -17.26 -18.56 4.19
CA LEU A 96 -16.88 -19.93 3.83
C LEU A 96 -16.30 -20.73 5.00
N GLY A 97 -16.12 -20.11 6.18
CA GLY A 97 -15.46 -20.75 7.33
C GLY A 97 -13.96 -21.00 7.12
N VAL A 98 -13.39 -20.46 6.05
CA VAL A 98 -11.95 -20.55 5.76
C VAL A 98 -11.27 -19.46 6.57
N ARG A 99 -10.65 -19.84 7.69
CA ARG A 99 -9.78 -18.94 8.44
C ARG A 99 -8.48 -18.77 7.65
N SER A 100 -8.20 -17.54 7.23
CA SER A 100 -6.91 -17.10 6.67
C SER A 100 -5.88 -16.92 7.77
#